data_AF-A0A850P5L7-F1
#
_entry.id   AF-A0A850P5L7-F1
#
_cell.length_a   1.000
_cell.length_b   1.000
_cell.length_c   1.000
_cell.angle_alpha   90.00
_cell.angle_beta   90.00
_cell.angle_gamma   90.00
#
_symmetry.space_group_name_H-M   'P 1'
#
loop_
_entity.id
_entity.type
_entity.pdbx_description
1 polymer ?
#
loop_
_entity_poly.entity_id
_entity_poly.type
_entity_poly.pdbx_seq_one_letter_code
_entity_poly.pdbx_strand_id
1 'polypeptide(L)'
;MVLAPVLADCAAPDEAAMTCTRFGTHEQMTATLMFGLSRPDGRPVTDDDWAGFLARSVTPRFPDGLSILAAHGQWRDRTSGLVTGEESRLVQIVTEPTPEVAARLAAIRAEYRARFDQQSVGLVITPGCASF
;
A
#
# COMPACT_ATOMS: atom_id res chain seq x y z
N MET A 1 -30.53 43.27 -20.81
CA MET A 1 -29.41 42.43 -21.28
C MET A 1 -28.30 42.55 -20.25
N VAL A 2 -28.23 41.63 -19.30
CA VAL A 2 -27.23 41.67 -18.21
C VAL A 2 -26.09 40.73 -18.63
N LEU A 3 -24.90 41.29 -18.85
CA LEU A 3 -23.68 40.53 -19.09
C LEU A 3 -23.15 39.99 -17.76
N ALA A 4 -23.10 38.67 -17.64
CA ALA A 4 -22.43 37.99 -16.53
C ALA A 4 -20.93 37.83 -16.86
N PRO A 5 -20.01 38.04 -15.89
CA PRO A 5 -18.59 37.84 -16.10
C PRO A 5 -18.26 36.35 -16.07
N VAL A 6 -17.50 35.89 -17.07
CA VAL A 6 -16.89 34.55 -17.09
C VAL A 6 -15.62 34.66 -16.23
N LEU A 7 -15.65 34.08 -15.02
CA LEU A 7 -14.44 33.87 -14.24
C LEU A 7 -13.67 32.73 -14.91
N ALA A 8 -12.59 33.08 -15.60
CA ALA A 8 -11.59 32.10 -16.03
C ALA A 8 -10.89 31.57 -14.78
N ASP A 9 -11.17 30.32 -14.44
CA ASP A 9 -10.46 29.59 -13.39
C ASP A 9 -9.02 29.37 -13.87
N CYS A 10 -8.09 30.19 -13.39
CA CYS A 10 -6.67 29.92 -13.54
C CYS A 10 -6.34 28.73 -12.65
N ALA A 11 -6.54 27.51 -13.15
CA ALA A 11 -5.96 26.33 -12.54
C ALA A 11 -4.44 26.55 -12.47
N ALA A 12 -3.91 26.74 -11.25
CA ALA A 12 -2.47 26.79 -11.04
C ALA A 12 -1.85 25.51 -11.63
N PRO A 13 -0.64 25.59 -12.21
CA PRO A 13 0.03 24.38 -12.66
C PRO A 13 0.19 23.45 -11.46
N ASP A 14 -0.11 22.18 -11.66
CA ASP A 14 -0.01 21.18 -10.61
C ASP A 14 1.43 21.12 -10.09
N GLU A 15 1.65 21.65 -8.89
CA GLU A 15 2.97 21.72 -8.27
C GLU A 15 3.60 20.33 -8.15
N ALA A 16 2.78 19.28 -7.99
CA ALA A 16 3.25 17.91 -7.97
C ALA A 16 3.77 17.49 -9.35
N ALA A 17 2.99 17.71 -10.41
CA ALA A 17 3.39 17.39 -11.79
C ALA A 17 4.67 18.14 -12.22
N MET A 18 4.78 19.42 -11.87
CA MET A 18 5.99 20.21 -12.13
C MET A 18 7.19 19.68 -11.35
N THR A 19 6.99 19.26 -10.09
CA THR A 19 8.04 18.67 -9.27
C THR A 19 8.52 17.36 -9.88
N CYS A 20 7.61 16.48 -10.30
CA CYS A 20 7.98 15.22 -10.94
C CYS A 20 8.79 15.46 -12.22
N THR A 21 8.29 16.34 -13.09
CA THR A 21 8.95 16.69 -14.36
C THR A 21 10.35 17.25 -14.14
N ARG A 22 10.55 18.11 -13.11
CA ARG A 22 11.87 18.70 -12.79
C ARG A 22 12.93 17.65 -12.50
N PHE A 23 12.55 16.53 -11.90
CA PHE A 23 13.46 15.43 -11.58
C PHE A 23 13.48 14.32 -12.64
N GLY A 24 12.84 14.53 -13.80
CA GLY A 24 12.76 13.49 -14.85
C GLY A 24 11.94 12.27 -14.43
N THR A 25 10.96 12.49 -13.54
CA THR A 25 10.10 11.45 -12.98
C THR A 25 8.65 11.70 -13.37
N HIS A 26 7.79 10.72 -13.10
CA HIS A 26 6.36 10.81 -13.38
C HIS A 26 5.55 10.71 -12.10
N GLU A 27 4.33 11.25 -12.12
CA GLU A 27 3.40 11.09 -11.02
C GLU A 27 3.09 9.60 -10.81
N GLN A 28 3.21 9.16 -9.57
CA GLN A 28 3.01 7.79 -9.13
C GLN A 28 2.40 7.82 -7.72
N MET A 29 2.11 6.64 -7.18
CA MET A 29 1.85 6.46 -5.76
C MET A 29 2.72 5.35 -5.19
N THR A 30 3.03 5.45 -3.89
CA THR A 30 3.55 4.33 -3.11
C THR A 30 2.43 3.73 -2.29
N ALA A 31 2.14 2.45 -2.51
CA ALA A 31 1.29 1.64 -1.66
C ALA A 31 2.15 0.86 -0.67
N THR A 32 1.98 1.10 0.63
CA THR A 32 2.62 0.34 1.70
C THR A 32 1.60 -0.57 2.36
N LEU A 33 1.74 -1.88 2.13
CA LEU A 33 0.98 -2.92 2.81
C LEU A 33 1.70 -3.36 4.08
N MET A 34 0.97 -3.53 5.17
CA MET A 34 1.54 -3.86 6.49
C MET A 34 0.96 -5.17 6.98
N PHE A 35 1.82 -6.18 7.08
CA PHE A 35 1.46 -7.55 7.43
C PHE A 35 2.04 -7.92 8.79
N GLY A 36 1.18 -8.32 9.73
CA GLY A 36 1.58 -8.99 10.96
C GLY A 36 1.92 -10.46 10.71
N LEU A 37 2.92 -10.98 11.43
CA LEU A 37 3.41 -12.36 11.35
C LEU A 37 3.00 -13.25 12.52
N SER A 38 2.08 -12.83 13.39
CA SER A 38 1.51 -13.60 14.49
C SER A 38 0.02 -13.84 14.24
N ARG A 39 -0.37 -15.10 14.09
CA ARG A 39 -1.78 -15.47 13.92
C ARG A 39 -2.53 -15.36 15.26
N PRO A 40 -3.87 -15.21 15.26
CA PRO A 40 -4.64 -15.10 16.49
C PRO A 40 -4.51 -16.27 17.45
N ASP A 41 -4.18 -17.46 16.94
CA ASP A 41 -3.95 -18.67 17.75
C ASP A 41 -2.51 -18.79 18.25
N GLY A 42 -1.68 -17.76 18.07
CA GLY A 42 -0.30 -17.69 18.54
C GLY A 42 0.71 -18.37 17.63
N ARG A 43 0.29 -19.05 16.55
CA ARG A 43 1.24 -19.58 15.56
C ARG A 43 1.86 -18.43 14.74
N PRO A 44 3.15 -18.49 14.39
CA PRO A 44 3.73 -17.52 13.49
C PRO A 44 3.28 -17.76 12.04
N VAL A 45 3.36 -16.71 11.23
CA VAL A 45 3.53 -16.83 9.78
C VAL A 45 5.01 -17.06 9.55
N THR A 46 5.36 -18.28 9.16
CA THR A 46 6.76 -18.68 8.95
C THR A 46 7.36 -18.01 7.71
N ASP A 47 8.69 -18.03 7.59
CA ASP A 47 9.34 -17.52 6.38
C ASP A 47 8.91 -18.29 5.11
N ASP A 48 8.67 -19.59 5.21
CA ASP A 48 8.14 -20.40 4.11
C ASP A 48 6.69 -20.05 3.77
N ASP A 49 5.84 -19.82 4.78
CA ASP A 49 4.48 -19.34 4.59
C ASP A 49 4.47 -18.01 3.83
N TRP A 50 5.33 -17.08 4.27
CA TRP A 50 5.51 -15.74 3.73
C TRP A 50 6.03 -15.77 2.29
N ALA A 51 7.11 -16.51 2.04
CA ALA A 51 7.67 -16.69 0.70
C ALA A 51 6.62 -17.29 -0.26
N GLY A 52 5.88 -18.30 0.19
CA GLY A 52 4.79 -18.90 -0.59
C GLY A 52 3.62 -17.94 -0.84
N PHE A 53 3.31 -17.05 0.11
CA PHE A 53 2.31 -15.99 -0.08
C PHE A 53 2.77 -14.96 -1.11
N LEU A 54 4.01 -14.48 -1.02
CA LEU A 54 4.56 -13.55 -2.00
C LEU A 54 4.51 -14.12 -3.42
N ALA A 55 5.06 -15.33 -3.60
CA ALA A 55 5.16 -15.96 -4.91
C ALA A 55 3.81 -16.23 -5.58
N ARG A 56 2.77 -16.56 -4.79
CA ARG A 56 1.45 -16.92 -5.32
C ARG A 56 0.47 -15.76 -5.39
N SER A 57 0.59 -14.79 -4.48
CA SER A 57 -0.41 -13.73 -4.32
C SER A 57 0.10 -12.36 -4.73
N VAL A 58 1.31 -11.99 -4.30
CA VAL A 58 1.77 -10.60 -4.41
C VAL A 58 2.51 -10.38 -5.73
N THR A 59 3.58 -11.14 -5.97
CA THR A 59 4.45 -10.96 -7.14
C THR A 59 3.70 -11.10 -8.47
N PRO A 60 2.76 -12.04 -8.67
CA PRO A 60 2.01 -12.12 -9.93
C PRO A 60 1.10 -10.91 -10.19
N ARG A 61 0.70 -10.17 -9.15
CA ARG A 61 -0.14 -8.96 -9.27
C ARG A 61 0.68 -7.67 -9.48
N PHE A 62 1.96 -7.71 -9.11
CA PHE A 62 2.93 -6.63 -9.25
C PHE A 62 4.24 -7.16 -9.84
N PRO A 63 4.23 -7.59 -11.11
CA PRO A 63 5.38 -8.20 -11.76
C PRO A 63 6.53 -7.20 -11.99
N ASP A 64 6.22 -5.90 -12.06
CA ASP A 64 7.19 -4.84 -12.29
C ASP A 64 8.10 -4.58 -11.07
N GLY A 65 7.71 -5.08 -9.90
CA GLY A 65 8.56 -5.08 -8.70
C GLY A 65 7.86 -4.62 -7.43
N LEU A 66 8.51 -4.94 -6.30
CA LEU A 66 8.13 -4.53 -4.96
C LEU A 66 9.35 -4.63 -4.04
N SER A 67 9.31 -3.90 -2.93
CA SER A 67 10.31 -3.99 -1.86
C SER A 67 9.68 -4.53 -0.59
N ILE A 68 10.42 -5.34 0.15
CA ILE A 68 9.98 -5.90 1.44
C ILE A 68 10.92 -5.37 2.53
N LEU A 69 10.35 -4.78 3.57
CA LEU A 69 11.08 -4.32 4.74
C LEU A 69 10.65 -5.15 5.95
N ALA A 70 11.63 -5.65 6.70
CA ALA A 70 11.39 -6.19 8.02
C ALA A 70 11.04 -5.05 8.98
N ALA A 71 10.02 -5.25 9.80
CA ALA A 71 9.58 -4.28 10.78
C ALA A 71 9.14 -4.99 12.06
N HIS A 72 9.14 -4.26 13.17
CA HIS A 72 8.49 -4.67 14.40
C HIS A 72 7.38 -3.66 14.69
N GLY A 73 6.13 -4.11 14.58
CA GLY A 73 4.95 -3.31 14.84
C GLY A 73 4.59 -3.33 16.32
N GLN A 74 4.03 -2.23 16.82
CA GLN A 74 3.30 -2.22 18.08
C GLN A 74 1.90 -1.71 17.79
N TRP A 75 0.89 -2.50 18.11
CA TRP A 75 -0.49 -2.16 17.78
C TRP A 75 -1.44 -2.49 18.91
N ARG A 76 -2.53 -1.73 18.99
CA ARG A 76 -3.59 -1.98 19.96
C ARG A 76 -4.50 -3.08 19.43
N ASP A 77 -4.47 -4.24 20.07
CA ASP A 77 -5.42 -5.32 19.79
C ASP A 77 -6.84 -4.80 19.98
N ARG A 78 -7.68 -4.97 18.95
CA ARG A 78 -9.02 -4.35 18.93
C ARG A 78 -10.02 -5.04 19.85
N THR A 79 -9.72 -6.28 20.25
CA THR A 79 -10.59 -7.09 21.11
C THR A 79 -10.28 -6.88 22.60
N SER A 80 -9.00 -6.92 22.97
CA SER A 80 -8.51 -6.79 24.34
C SER A 80 -8.13 -5.36 24.73
N GLY A 81 -7.85 -4.49 23.75
CA GLY A 81 -7.40 -3.12 23.97
C GLY A 81 -5.94 -2.99 24.42
N LEU A 82 -5.20 -4.09 24.53
CA LEU A 82 -3.79 -4.12 24.91
C LEU A 82 -2.90 -3.75 23.72
N VAL A 83 -1.75 -3.11 23.99
CA VAL A 83 -0.71 -2.93 22.97
C VAL A 83 0.17 -4.16 22.94
N THR A 84 0.23 -4.81 21.80
CA THR A 84 1.08 -5.98 21.55
C THR A 84 2.15 -5.64 20.52
N GLY A 85 3.34 -6.22 20.71
CA GLY A 85 4.43 -6.16 19.74
C GLY A 85 4.35 -7.35 18.80
N GLU A 86 4.63 -7.13 17.52
CA GLU A 86 4.54 -8.17 16.50
C GLU A 86 5.60 -8.00 15.41
N GLU A 87 6.31 -9.08 15.10
CA GLU A 87 7.11 -9.14 13.88
C GLU A 87 6.21 -8.88 12.66
N SER A 88 6.71 -8.04 11.76
CA SER A 88 5.93 -7.52 10.64
C SER A 88 6.75 -7.51 9.35
N ARG A 89 6.03 -7.44 8.23
CA ARG A 89 6.59 -7.16 6.91
C ARG A 89 5.84 -6.00 6.28
N LEU A 90 6.59 -5.02 5.81
CA LEU A 90 6.08 -3.94 4.98
C LEU A 90 6.37 -4.27 3.53
N VAL A 91 5.35 -4.31 2.69
CA VAL A 91 5.51 -4.43 1.24
C VAL A 91 5.24 -3.07 0.63
N GLN A 92 6.26 -2.48 0.01
CA GLN A 92 6.16 -1.22 -0.71
C GLN A 92 6.10 -1.48 -2.21
N ILE A 93 5.09 -0.90 -2.85
CA ILE A 93 4.85 -0.97 -4.29
C ILE A 93 4.72 0.46 -4.79
N VAL A 94 5.54 0.83 -5.76
CA VAL A 94 5.42 2.12 -6.47
C VAL A 94 4.73 1.84 -7.80
N THR A 95 3.64 2.54 -8.06
CA THR A 95 2.76 2.23 -9.20
C THR A 95 1.81 3.40 -9.48
N GLU A 96 1.19 3.38 -10.65
CA GLU A 96 0.15 4.34 -11.01
C GLU A 96 -1.12 4.15 -10.15
N PRO A 97 -1.84 5.24 -9.81
CA PRO A 97 -3.04 5.20 -8.98
C PRO A 97 -4.29 4.79 -9.78
N THR A 98 -4.31 3.57 -10.32
CA THR A 98 -5.43 3.06 -11.12
C THR A 98 -6.46 2.27 -10.30
N PRO A 99 -7.73 2.20 -10.72
CA PRO A 99 -8.73 1.34 -10.08
C PRO A 99 -8.34 -0.14 -10.07
N GLU A 100 -7.60 -0.59 -11.09
CA GLU A 100 -7.11 -1.97 -11.16
C GLU A 100 -6.08 -2.26 -10.06
N VAL A 101 -5.14 -1.34 -9.82
CA VAL A 101 -4.18 -1.45 -8.71
C VAL A 101 -4.91 -1.50 -7.37
N ALA A 102 -5.93 -0.66 -7.17
CA ALA A 102 -6.74 -0.70 -5.95
C ALA A 102 -7.41 -2.09 -5.75
N ALA A 103 -7.94 -2.70 -6.82
CA ALA A 103 -8.50 -4.05 -6.77
C ALA A 103 -7.44 -5.12 -6.45
N ARG A 104 -6.24 -5.03 -7.06
CA ARG A 104 -5.12 -5.94 -6.77
C ARG A 104 -4.68 -5.87 -5.31
N LEU A 105 -4.52 -4.66 -4.77
CA LEU A 105 -4.18 -4.43 -3.35
C LEU A 105 -5.27 -4.99 -2.43
N ALA A 106 -6.54 -4.77 -2.74
CA ALA A 106 -7.65 -5.31 -1.97
C ALA A 106 -7.67 -6.84 -1.95
N ALA A 107 -7.40 -7.48 -3.11
CA ALA A 107 -7.32 -8.93 -3.23
C ALA A 107 -6.19 -9.53 -2.39
N ILE A 108 -4.98 -8.93 -2.44
CA ILE A 108 -3.84 -9.36 -1.61
C ILE A 108 -4.19 -9.31 -0.12
N ARG A 109 -4.79 -8.19 0.33
CA ARG A 109 -5.19 -8.01 1.72
C ARG A 109 -6.25 -9.04 2.13
N ALA A 110 -7.22 -9.33 1.27
CA ALA A 110 -8.26 -10.32 1.55
C ALA A 110 -7.70 -11.75 1.63
N GLU A 111 -6.81 -12.11 0.69
CA GLU A 111 -6.17 -13.43 0.67
C GLU A 111 -5.30 -13.66 1.91
N TYR A 112 -4.51 -12.67 2.32
CA TYR A 112 -3.69 -12.79 3.54
C TYR A 112 -4.54 -12.99 4.80
N ARG A 113 -5.62 -12.21 4.95
CA ARG A 113 -6.56 -12.37 6.07
C ARG A 113 -7.18 -13.75 6.09
N ALA A 114 -7.66 -14.23 4.94
CA ALA A 114 -8.28 -15.54 4.84
C ALA A 114 -7.28 -16.69 5.09
N ARG A 115 -6.04 -16.55 4.64
CA ARG A 115 -5.02 -17.62 4.74
C ARG A 115 -4.38 -17.74 6.12
N PHE A 116 -4.23 -16.62 6.83
CA PHE A 116 -3.51 -16.57 8.10
C PHE A 116 -4.39 -16.12 9.28
N ASP A 117 -5.70 -16.08 9.08
CA ASP A 117 -6.70 -15.66 10.07
C ASP A 117 -6.46 -14.26 10.65
N GLN A 118 -5.83 -13.39 9.87
CA GLN A 118 -5.44 -12.05 10.32
C GLN A 118 -6.65 -11.12 10.41
N GLN A 119 -6.73 -10.35 11.50
CA GLN A 119 -7.81 -9.36 11.68
C GLN A 119 -7.75 -8.26 10.62
N SER A 120 -6.54 -7.86 10.23
CA SER A 120 -6.35 -6.78 9.27
C SER A 120 -5.03 -6.89 8.51
N VAL A 121 -4.97 -6.20 7.37
CA VAL A 121 -3.70 -5.85 6.70
C VAL A 121 -3.76 -4.36 6.47
N GLY A 122 -2.78 -3.63 7.01
CA GLY A 122 -2.67 -2.19 6.87
C GLY A 122 -2.40 -1.79 5.43
N LEU A 123 -2.91 -0.64 5.01
CA LEU A 123 -2.62 -0.04 3.72
C LEU A 123 -2.45 1.46 3.92
N VAL A 124 -1.31 2.00 3.48
CA VAL A 124 -1.05 3.44 3.37
C VAL A 124 -0.76 3.76 1.91
N ILE A 125 -1.40 4.81 1.41
CA ILE A 125 -1.18 5.34 0.07
C ILE A 125 -0.52 6.70 0.20
N THR A 126 0.61 6.89 -0.49
CA THR A 126 1.34 8.16 -0.52
C THR A 126 1.55 8.58 -1.97
N PRO A 127 0.92 9.68 -2.44
CA PRO A 127 1.24 10.26 -3.74
C PRO A 127 2.70 10.68 -3.81
N GLY A 128 3.30 10.63 -5.00
CA GLY A 128 4.69 11.07 -5.19
C GLY A 128 5.14 11.01 -6.64
N CYS A 129 6.45 11.14 -6.83
CA CYS A 129 7.09 11.07 -8.13
C CYS A 129 8.05 9.88 -8.16
N ALA A 130 8.05 9.10 -9.23
CA ALA A 130 9.02 8.02 -9.42
C ALA A 130 9.32 7.74 -10.91
N SER A 131 10.41 7.00 -11.14
CA SER A 131 10.86 6.48 -12.43
C SER A 131 11.63 5.18 -12.19
N PHE A 132 11.60 4.24 -13.13
CA PHE A 132 12.29 2.95 -13.07
C PHE A 132 13.04 2.69 -14.36
#